data_AF-A0A150GDV2-F1
#
_entry.id   AF-A0A150GDV2-F1
#
_cell.length_a   1.000
_cell.length_b   1.000
_cell.length_c   1.000
_cell.angle_alpha   90.00
_cell.angle_beta   90.00
_cell.angle_gamma   90.00
#
_symmetry.space_group_name_H-M   'P 1'
#
loop_
_entity.id
_entity.type
_entity.pdbx_description
1 polymer ?
#
loop_
_entity_poly.entity_id
_entity_poly.type
_entity_poly.pdbx_seq_one_letter_code
_entity_poly.pdbx_strand_id
1 'polypeptide(L)'
;MLVALLKGCLHCGDNGRLSPEQLDAYAAYSAERFGPAASAQMEPLYGKLRAAGAGVDMETFIELVRDQVKLASNSREFPRAVFGEAELGKLGWDSALPPAEVAKALAVFRLLDFNLDNFLKLDDLRKATGIEREIVADRLEDADTNEDGFLSFKDFLMASYAREKPVVLNMLVLLVWTAAFWLVLNLPMLELPVKAVLCGGLLLKPQWITGGVIKFYAMFRNVVDRARAEIEVAGEERGGRGAAA
;
A
#
# COMPACT_ATOMS: atom_id res chain seq x y z
N MET A 1 2.76 13.07 5.74
CA MET A 1 1.33 12.99 6.15
C MET A 1 1.29 12.80 7.65
N LEU A 2 2.02 11.79 8.15
CA LEU A 2 2.18 11.46 9.56
C LEU A 2 2.56 12.64 10.48
N VAL A 3 3.48 13.52 10.06
CA VAL A 3 3.98 14.63 10.91
C VAL A 3 2.89 15.65 11.27
N ALA A 4 2.02 15.93 10.29
CA ALA A 4 0.93 16.88 10.42
C ALA A 4 -0.18 16.36 11.33
N LEU A 5 -0.47 15.06 11.23
CA LEU A 5 -1.47 14.36 12.04
C LEU A 5 -0.99 14.19 13.48
N LEU A 6 0.30 13.90 13.67
CA LEU A 6 0.89 13.77 15.00
C LEU A 6 0.98 15.12 15.73
N LYS A 7 1.15 16.25 15.04
CA LYS A 7 1.06 17.58 15.66
C LYS A 7 -0.31 17.89 16.26
N GLY A 8 -1.40 17.33 15.70
CA GLY A 8 -2.74 17.48 16.25
C GLY A 8 -2.93 16.73 17.57
N CYS A 9 -2.28 15.57 17.72
CA CYS A 9 -2.41 14.70 18.89
C CYS A 9 -1.35 14.96 19.97
N LEU A 10 -0.15 15.35 19.56
CA LEU A 10 0.97 15.66 20.44
C LEU A 10 1.19 17.16 20.39
N HIS A 11 0.65 17.87 21.38
CA HIS A 11 0.95 19.28 21.64
C HIS A 11 2.46 19.38 21.91
N CYS A 12 3.26 19.54 20.86
CA CYS A 12 4.68 19.84 21.03
C CYS A 12 4.74 21.12 21.84
N GLY A 13 5.50 21.12 22.94
CA GLY A 13 5.63 22.32 23.78
C GLY A 13 6.20 23.50 22.96
N ASP A 14 6.30 24.66 23.59
CA ASP A 14 6.76 25.90 22.94
C ASP A 14 8.15 25.79 22.28
N ASN A 15 8.93 24.76 22.64
CA ASN A 15 10.26 24.47 22.09
C ASN A 15 10.25 23.55 20.85
N GLY A 16 9.08 23.06 20.40
CA GLY A 16 8.97 22.14 19.26
C GLY A 16 9.58 20.75 19.50
N ARG A 17 9.85 20.38 20.75
CA ARG A 17 10.37 19.07 21.15
C ARG A 17 9.32 18.28 21.93
N LEU A 18 9.37 16.96 21.79
CA LEU A 18 8.56 16.03 22.56
C LEU A 18 9.20 15.76 23.91
N SER A 19 8.42 15.91 24.99
CA SER A 19 8.86 15.51 26.32
C SER A 19 8.95 13.98 26.45
N PRO A 20 9.72 13.45 27.43
CA PRO A 20 9.75 12.00 27.69
C PRO A 20 8.36 11.41 27.96
N GLU A 21 7.51 12.14 28.68
CA GLU A 21 6.13 11.75 28.97
C GLU A 21 5.27 11.64 27.71
N GLN A 22 5.45 12.57 26.76
CA GLN A 22 4.79 12.53 25.47
C GLN A 22 5.30 11.38 24.60
N LEU A 23 6.58 11.06 24.68
CA LEU A 23 7.16 9.90 24.00
C LEU A 23 6.59 8.59 24.55
N ASP A 24 6.42 8.48 25.87
CA ASP A 24 5.82 7.30 26.50
C ASP A 24 4.32 7.18 26.19
N ALA A 25 3.60 8.30 26.16
CA ALA A 25 2.21 8.33 25.69
C ALA A 25 2.09 7.88 24.22
N TYR A 26 3.02 8.34 23.37
CA TYR A 26 3.09 7.88 21.98
C TYR A 26 3.48 6.40 21.88
N ALA A 27 4.38 5.90 22.73
CA ALA A 27 4.74 4.49 22.78
C ALA A 27 3.52 3.62 23.09
N ALA A 28 2.73 3.99 24.11
CA ALA A 28 1.47 3.32 24.43
C ALA A 28 0.46 3.37 23.27
N TYR A 29 0.29 4.56 22.67
CA TYR A 29 -0.56 4.77 21.49
C TYR A 29 -0.17 3.87 20.30
N SER A 30 1.13 3.73 20.05
CA SER A 30 1.64 2.87 18.98
C SER A 30 1.42 1.38 19.29
N ALA A 31 1.60 0.97 20.55
CA ALA A 31 1.48 -0.41 20.96
C ALA A 31 0.04 -0.93 20.79
N GLU A 32 -0.95 -0.10 21.07
CA GLU A 32 -2.36 -0.40 20.83
C GLU A 32 -2.66 -0.66 19.35
N ARG A 33 -2.05 0.11 18.44
CA ARG A 33 -2.30 0.05 16.98
C ARG A 33 -1.59 -1.09 16.27
N PHE A 34 -0.34 -1.34 16.67
CA PHE A 34 0.47 -2.38 16.06
C PHE A 34 0.25 -3.75 16.69
N GLY A 35 -0.33 -3.79 17.89
CA GLY A 35 -0.51 -5.01 18.67
C GLY A 35 0.78 -5.45 19.38
N PRO A 36 0.68 -6.42 20.31
CA PRO A 36 1.75 -6.74 21.26
C PRO A 36 3.02 -7.30 20.61
N ALA A 37 2.88 -8.08 19.53
CA ALA A 37 4.03 -8.70 18.85
C ALA A 37 4.89 -7.66 18.11
N ALA A 38 4.24 -6.72 17.41
CA ALA A 38 4.95 -5.66 16.70
C ALA A 38 5.45 -4.58 17.67
N SER A 39 4.69 -4.27 18.73
CA SER A 39 5.11 -3.28 19.74
C SER A 39 6.38 -3.72 20.48
N ALA A 40 6.51 -5.02 20.80
CA ALA A 40 7.72 -5.56 21.43
C ALA A 40 8.98 -5.34 20.58
N GLN A 41 8.84 -5.36 19.25
CA GLN A 41 9.95 -5.09 18.32
C GLN A 41 10.30 -3.60 18.22
N MET A 42 9.38 -2.71 18.60
CA MET A 42 9.59 -1.25 18.58
C MET A 42 10.22 -0.73 19.87
N GLU A 43 10.16 -1.48 20.97
CA GLU A 43 10.71 -1.07 22.29
C GLU A 43 12.18 -0.62 22.24
N PRO A 44 13.10 -1.28 21.49
CA PRO A 44 14.47 -0.81 21.36
C PRO A 44 14.62 0.57 20.72
N LEU A 45 13.69 0.96 19.83
CA LEU A 45 13.69 2.29 19.21
C LEU A 45 13.37 3.37 20.25
N TYR A 46 12.36 3.13 21.09
CA TYR A 46 12.00 4.02 22.19
C TYR A 46 13.10 4.11 23.25
N GLY A 47 13.73 2.99 23.59
CA GLY A 47 14.86 2.96 24.54
C GLY A 47 16.02 3.85 24.13
N LYS A 48 16.38 3.87 22.83
CA LYS A 48 17.42 4.77 22.30
C LYS A 48 17.07 6.25 22.48
N LEU A 49 15.81 6.61 22.25
CA LEU A 49 15.34 7.99 22.38
C LEU A 49 15.23 8.43 23.84
N ARG A 50 14.76 7.55 24.73
CA ARG A 50 14.73 7.82 26.18
C ARG A 50 16.13 8.08 26.73
N ALA A 51 17.13 7.33 26.26
CA ALA A 51 18.53 7.52 26.67
C ALA A 51 19.12 8.89 26.25
N ALA A 52 18.55 9.56 25.25
CA ALA A 52 19.02 10.86 24.78
C ALA A 52 18.63 12.02 25.72
N GLY A 53 17.64 11.86 26.60
CA GLY A 53 17.34 12.71 27.76
C GLY A 53 16.85 14.16 27.53
N ALA A 54 17.16 14.79 26.39
CA ALA A 54 16.93 16.23 26.15
C ALA A 54 15.64 16.57 25.37
N GLY A 55 14.67 15.64 25.39
CA GLY A 55 13.49 15.67 24.52
C GLY A 55 13.82 15.27 23.08
N VAL A 56 12.81 14.80 22.34
CA VAL A 56 12.97 14.34 20.96
C VAL A 56 12.59 15.48 20.02
N ASP A 57 13.50 15.87 19.14
CA ASP A 57 13.20 16.83 18.09
C ASP A 57 12.28 16.22 17.02
N MET A 58 11.62 17.08 16.25
CA MET A 58 10.65 16.62 15.26
C MET A 58 11.27 15.74 14.18
N GLU A 59 12.51 15.97 13.77
CA GLU A 59 13.17 15.17 12.72
C GLU A 59 13.45 13.75 13.22
N THR A 60 14.05 13.62 14.41
CA THR A 60 14.25 12.32 15.07
C THR A 60 12.92 11.59 15.31
N PHE A 61 11.85 12.32 15.65
CA PHE A 61 10.53 11.71 15.79
C PHE A 61 9.97 11.20 14.45
N ILE A 62 10.19 11.92 13.35
CA ILE A 62 9.82 11.46 12.02
C ILE A 62 10.57 10.19 11.65
N GLU A 63 11.86 10.11 11.97
CA GLU A 63 12.67 8.90 11.76
C GLU A 63 12.15 7.72 12.57
N LEU A 64 11.79 7.93 13.85
CA LEU A 64 11.14 6.92 14.69
C LEU A 64 9.88 6.36 14.02
N VAL A 65 8.99 7.24 13.56
CA VAL A 65 7.73 6.83 12.89
C VAL A 65 8.03 6.05 11.61
N ARG A 66 9.02 6.47 10.82
CA ARG A 66 9.44 5.74 9.60
C ARG A 66 9.98 4.36 9.93
N ASP A 67 10.79 4.25 10.98
CA ASP A 67 11.34 2.97 11.43
C ASP A 67 10.27 2.04 11.97
N GLN A 68 9.25 2.55 12.68
CA GLN A 68 8.10 1.77 13.11
C GLN A 68 7.33 1.20 11.92
N VAL A 69 7.04 2.03 10.91
CA VAL A 69 6.37 1.59 9.69
C VAL A 69 7.22 0.56 8.94
N LYS A 70 8.55 0.73 8.90
CA LYS A 70 9.48 -0.23 8.30
C LYS A 70 9.48 -1.58 9.04
N LEU A 71 9.56 -1.57 10.38
CA LEU A 71 9.47 -2.78 11.20
C LEU A 71 8.13 -3.49 11.00
N ALA A 72 7.02 -2.74 11.04
CA ALA A 72 5.69 -3.29 10.81
C ALA A 72 5.56 -3.90 9.41
N SER A 73 6.14 -3.27 8.38
CA SER A 73 6.12 -3.80 7.01
C SER A 73 6.94 -5.09 6.81
N ASN A 74 7.95 -5.29 7.65
CA ASN A 74 8.76 -6.51 7.65
C ASN A 74 8.15 -7.64 8.49
N SER A 75 7.22 -7.30 9.39
CA SER A 75 6.52 -8.28 10.22
C SER A 75 5.42 -8.99 9.42
N ARG A 76 5.48 -10.32 9.42
CA ARG A 76 4.40 -11.16 8.83
C ARG A 76 3.18 -11.28 9.73
N GLU A 77 3.36 -11.03 11.03
CA GLU A 77 2.30 -11.20 12.03
C GLU A 77 1.41 -9.96 12.11
N PHE A 78 1.97 -8.77 11.94
CA PHE A 78 1.23 -7.51 12.01
C PHE A 78 -0.01 -7.46 11.09
N PRO A 79 0.11 -7.65 9.76
CA PRO A 79 -1.06 -7.59 8.88
C PRO A 79 -2.08 -8.69 9.21
N ARG A 80 -1.62 -9.87 9.65
CA ARG A 80 -2.47 -11.01 10.01
C ARG A 80 -3.22 -10.82 11.33
N ALA A 81 -2.70 -10.01 12.23
CA ALA A 81 -3.37 -9.64 13.46
C ALA A 81 -4.53 -8.67 13.20
N VAL A 82 -4.44 -7.87 12.14
CA VAL A 82 -5.44 -6.87 11.76
C VAL A 82 -6.51 -7.45 10.82
N PHE A 83 -6.08 -8.18 9.79
CA PHE A 83 -6.97 -8.77 8.78
C PHE A 83 -6.76 -10.26 8.65
N GLY A 84 -7.83 -10.99 8.34
CA GLY A 84 -7.75 -12.41 8.02
C GLY A 84 -6.91 -12.67 6.75
N GLU A 85 -6.28 -13.84 6.66
CA GLU A 85 -5.40 -14.19 5.54
C GLU A 85 -6.12 -14.14 4.17
N ALA A 86 -7.40 -14.52 4.13
CA ALA A 86 -8.22 -14.43 2.93
C ALA A 86 -8.44 -12.97 2.46
N GLU A 87 -8.63 -12.05 3.41
CA GLU A 87 -8.83 -10.63 3.12
C GLU A 87 -7.54 -9.96 2.69
N LEU A 88 -6.41 -10.26 3.34
CA LEU A 88 -5.09 -9.79 2.91
C LEU A 88 -4.75 -10.24 1.48
N GLY A 89 -5.06 -11.49 1.14
CA GLY A 89 -4.88 -12.01 -0.21
C GLY A 89 -5.72 -11.25 -1.24
N LYS A 90 -6.98 -10.93 -0.89
CA LYS A 90 -7.87 -10.12 -1.71
C LYS A 90 -7.36 -8.68 -1.87
N LEU A 91 -6.95 -8.03 -0.78
CA LEU A 91 -6.43 -6.66 -0.79
C LEU A 91 -5.14 -6.55 -1.63
N GLY A 92 -4.21 -7.49 -1.47
CA GLY A 92 -2.99 -7.55 -2.28
C GLY A 92 -3.28 -7.79 -3.77
N TRP A 93 -4.27 -8.62 -4.08
CA TRP A 93 -4.71 -8.85 -5.45
C TRP A 93 -5.36 -7.62 -6.07
N ASP A 94 -6.32 -7.01 -5.37
CA ASP A 94 -7.08 -5.86 -5.86
C ASP A 94 -6.16 -4.65 -6.08
N SER A 95 -5.21 -4.42 -5.16
CA SER A 95 -4.26 -3.30 -5.24
C SER A 95 -3.04 -3.57 -6.14
N ALA A 96 -2.81 -4.83 -6.52
CA ALA A 96 -1.61 -5.29 -7.21
C ALA A 96 -0.30 -4.91 -6.49
N LEU A 97 -0.33 -4.84 -5.15
CA LEU A 97 0.81 -4.51 -4.31
C LEU A 97 1.42 -5.78 -3.69
N PRO A 98 2.75 -5.85 -3.53
CA PRO A 98 3.38 -6.94 -2.80
C PRO A 98 2.97 -6.91 -1.32
N PRO A 99 2.97 -8.06 -0.61
CA PRO A 99 2.51 -8.13 0.79
C PRO A 99 3.21 -7.14 1.73
N ALA A 100 4.50 -6.86 1.52
CA ALA A 100 5.24 -5.88 2.31
C ALA A 100 4.74 -4.44 2.11
N GLU A 101 4.34 -4.06 0.89
CA GLU A 101 3.76 -2.74 0.61
C GLU A 101 2.35 -2.62 1.20
N VAL A 102 1.55 -3.69 1.15
CA VAL A 102 0.24 -3.72 1.83
C VAL A 102 0.41 -3.57 3.34
N ALA A 103 1.36 -4.28 3.96
CA ALA A 103 1.65 -4.15 5.39
C ALA A 103 2.16 -2.75 5.75
N LYS A 104 2.98 -2.14 4.89
CA LYS A 104 3.43 -0.74 5.05
C LYS A 104 2.27 0.24 4.99
N ALA A 105 1.38 0.11 4.01
CA ALA A 105 0.22 0.97 3.88
C ALA A 105 -0.74 0.78 5.06
N LEU A 106 -0.91 -0.45 5.55
CA LEU A 106 -1.70 -0.75 6.73
C LEU A 106 -1.13 -0.13 7.99
N ALA A 107 0.20 -0.17 8.16
CA ALA A 107 0.89 0.48 9.27
C ALA A 107 0.62 1.99 9.28
N VAL A 108 0.69 2.63 8.11
CA VAL A 108 0.36 4.05 7.98
C VAL A 108 -1.12 4.27 8.28
N PHE A 109 -2.03 3.49 7.69
CA PHE A 109 -3.47 3.62 7.92
C PHE A 109 -3.84 3.54 9.41
N ARG A 110 -3.31 2.54 10.13
CA ARG A 110 -3.53 2.38 11.57
C ARG A 110 -3.00 3.54 12.41
N LEU A 111 -1.91 4.18 11.99
CA LEU A 111 -1.40 5.39 12.64
C LEU A 111 -2.27 6.62 12.40
N LEU A 112 -3.08 6.63 11.34
CA LEU A 112 -4.02 7.71 11.07
C LEU A 112 -5.40 7.46 11.66
N ASP A 113 -5.74 6.19 11.90
CA ASP A 113 -6.99 5.76 12.53
C ASP A 113 -6.91 6.01 14.05
N PHE A 114 -7.40 7.18 14.48
CA PHE A 114 -7.31 7.62 15.87
C PHE A 114 -8.24 6.86 16.81
N ASN A 115 -9.39 6.40 16.33
CA ASN A 115 -10.43 5.74 17.12
C ASN A 115 -10.51 4.22 16.90
N LEU A 116 -9.65 3.66 16.04
CA LEU A 116 -9.54 2.23 15.77
C LEU A 116 -10.82 1.60 15.21
N ASP A 117 -11.63 2.38 14.49
CA ASP A 117 -12.85 1.89 13.85
C ASP A 117 -12.59 1.28 12.46
N ASN A 118 -11.34 1.32 12.00
CA ASN A 118 -10.88 0.91 10.67
C ASN A 118 -11.37 1.81 9.53
N PHE A 119 -11.73 3.05 9.83
CA PHE A 119 -12.10 4.08 8.86
C PHE A 119 -11.30 5.37 9.11
N LEU A 120 -10.93 6.07 8.04
CA LEU A 120 -10.35 7.40 8.16
C LEU A 120 -11.39 8.45 7.82
N LYS A 121 -11.73 9.29 8.79
CA LYS A 121 -12.57 10.47 8.55
C LYS A 121 -11.81 11.47 7.68
N LEU A 122 -12.38 11.84 6.54
CA LEU A 122 -11.79 12.85 5.65
C LEU A 122 -11.55 14.19 6.37
N ASP A 123 -12.42 14.57 7.30
CA ASP A 123 -12.27 15.78 8.10
C ASP A 123 -11.04 15.75 9.02
N ASP A 124 -10.64 14.58 9.53
CA ASP A 124 -9.44 14.46 10.36
C ASP A 124 -8.17 14.52 9.52
N LEU A 125 -8.22 14.01 8.28
CA LEU A 125 -7.15 14.19 7.30
C LEU A 125 -7.04 15.64 6.83
N ARG A 126 -8.14 16.38 6.68
CA ARG A 126 -8.13 17.81 6.36
C ARG A 126 -7.52 18.67 7.47
N LYS A 127 -7.63 18.24 8.73
CA LYS A 127 -6.97 18.88 9.87
C LYS A 127 -5.45 18.65 9.88
N ALA A 128 -4.94 17.67 9.13
CA ALA A 128 -3.51 17.47 8.94
C ALA A 128 -2.93 18.69 8.18
N THR A 129 -2.23 19.57 8.90
CA THR A 129 -1.62 20.76 8.31
C THR A 129 -0.27 20.47 7.64
N GLY A 130 -0.08 20.85 6.37
CA GLY A 130 1.22 20.77 5.69
C GLY A 130 1.12 20.83 4.15
N ILE A 131 2.28 20.78 3.48
CA ILE A 131 2.43 20.76 2.00
C ILE A 131 1.61 19.62 1.38
N GLU A 132 1.41 18.55 2.12
CA GLU A 132 0.67 17.39 1.65
C GLU A 132 -0.84 17.58 1.63
N ARG A 133 -1.38 18.65 2.23
CA ARG A 133 -2.84 18.90 2.26
C ARG A 133 -3.44 18.98 0.86
N GLU A 134 -2.77 19.61 -0.09
CA GLU A 134 -3.26 19.73 -1.48
C GLU A 134 -3.28 18.36 -2.18
N ILE A 135 -2.20 17.59 -2.05
CA ILE A 135 -2.09 16.26 -2.68
C ILE A 135 -3.08 15.27 -2.06
N VAL A 136 -3.27 15.36 -0.75
CA VAL A 136 -4.18 14.51 0.03
C VAL A 136 -5.63 14.88 -0.26
N ALA A 137 -5.98 16.16 -0.33
CA ALA A 137 -7.35 16.58 -0.61
C ALA A 137 -7.85 16.08 -1.97
N ASP A 138 -7.11 16.37 -3.05
CA ASP A 138 -7.57 16.04 -4.40
C ASP A 138 -7.67 14.52 -4.63
N ARG A 139 -6.70 13.76 -4.13
CA ARG A 139 -6.66 12.30 -4.38
C ARG A 139 -7.52 11.48 -3.44
N LEU A 140 -7.72 11.96 -2.21
CA LEU A 140 -8.52 11.21 -1.22
C LEU A 140 -10.00 11.50 -1.33
N GLU A 141 -10.41 12.68 -1.80
CA GLU A 141 -11.83 12.96 -2.05
C GLU A 141 -12.36 12.08 -3.19
N ASP A 142 -11.60 11.92 -4.27
CA ASP A 142 -11.96 11.01 -5.39
C ASP A 142 -11.98 9.52 -4.98
N ALA A 143 -11.39 9.18 -3.84
CA ALA A 143 -11.30 7.81 -3.38
C ALA A 143 -12.48 7.36 -2.53
N ASP A 144 -13.26 8.29 -1.98
CA ASP A 144 -14.48 8.00 -1.23
C ASP A 144 -15.58 7.56 -2.21
N THR A 145 -15.54 6.28 -2.61
CA THR A 145 -16.43 5.75 -3.65
C THR A 145 -17.91 5.73 -3.26
N ASN A 146 -18.22 5.80 -1.98
CA ASN A 146 -19.57 5.79 -1.44
C ASN A 146 -20.01 7.16 -0.86
N GLU A 147 -19.16 8.18 -0.95
CA GLU A 147 -19.41 9.56 -0.53
C GLU A 147 -19.93 9.68 0.91
N ASP A 148 -19.48 8.79 1.80
CA ASP A 148 -19.94 8.79 3.19
C ASP A 148 -19.05 9.64 4.13
N GLY A 149 -17.94 10.16 3.62
CA GLY A 149 -16.96 10.94 4.36
C GLY A 149 -15.90 10.09 5.08
N PHE A 150 -15.92 8.77 4.90
CA PHE A 150 -15.05 7.80 5.54
C PHE A 150 -14.29 6.96 4.50
N LEU A 151 -12.97 6.92 4.63
CA LEU A 151 -12.15 6.05 3.80
C LEU A 151 -11.94 4.71 4.50
N SER A 152 -12.43 3.64 3.88
CA SER A 152 -12.03 2.29 4.28
C SER A 152 -10.55 2.06 3.94
N PHE A 153 -9.93 1.04 4.55
CA PHE A 153 -8.55 0.68 4.20
C PHE A 153 -8.40 0.33 2.71
N LYS A 154 -9.43 -0.27 2.11
CA LYS A 154 -9.44 -0.60 0.69
C LYS A 154 -9.41 0.67 -0.17
N ASP A 155 -10.23 1.66 0.17
CA ASP A 155 -10.29 2.92 -0.56
C ASP A 155 -8.98 3.69 -0.38
N PHE A 156 -8.42 3.71 0.83
CA PHE A 156 -7.11 4.28 1.10
C PHE A 156 -6.00 3.65 0.26
N LEU A 157 -5.98 2.31 0.10
CA LEU A 157 -5.03 1.61 -0.77
C LEU A 157 -5.20 2.02 -2.23
N MET A 158 -6.44 2.10 -2.71
CA MET A 158 -6.72 2.49 -4.09
C MET A 158 -6.37 3.95 -4.36
N ALA A 159 -6.60 4.84 -3.39
CA ALA A 159 -6.30 6.27 -3.53
C ALA A 159 -4.80 6.56 -3.52
N SER A 160 -4.13 6.01 -2.51
CA SER A 160 -2.78 6.44 -2.14
C SER A 160 -1.70 5.59 -2.79
N TYR A 161 -2.01 4.31 -3.06
CA TYR A 161 -1.04 3.32 -3.50
C TYR A 161 -1.41 2.60 -4.80
N ALA A 162 -2.59 2.85 -5.38
CA ALA A 162 -2.85 2.32 -6.72
C ALA A 162 -1.82 2.94 -7.67
N ARG A 163 -0.84 2.13 -8.05
CA ARG A 163 -0.01 2.44 -9.19
C ARG A 163 -0.96 2.51 -10.38
N GLU A 164 -0.83 3.55 -11.18
CA GLU A 164 -1.53 3.62 -12.47
C GLU A 164 -1.40 2.26 -13.14
N LYS A 165 -2.54 1.63 -13.45
CA LYS A 165 -2.53 0.31 -14.09
C LYS A 165 -1.62 0.43 -15.30
N PRO A 166 -0.57 -0.41 -15.40
CA PRO A 166 0.45 -0.20 -16.40
C PRO A 166 -0.22 -0.15 -17.76
N VAL A 167 0.03 0.92 -18.52
CA VAL A 167 -0.57 1.14 -19.84
C VAL A 167 -0.41 -0.10 -20.73
N VAL A 168 0.72 -0.80 -20.57
CA VAL A 168 1.03 -2.08 -21.20
C VAL A 168 -0.02 -3.17 -20.92
N LEU A 169 -0.54 -3.29 -19.69
CA LEU A 169 -1.60 -4.26 -19.37
C LEU A 169 -2.88 -3.91 -20.13
N ASN A 170 -3.26 -2.64 -20.19
CA ASN A 170 -4.44 -2.22 -20.95
C ASN A 170 -4.25 -2.48 -22.46
N MET A 171 -3.06 -2.20 -23.00
CA MET A 171 -2.71 -2.51 -24.39
C MET A 171 -2.75 -4.02 -24.68
N LEU A 172 -2.20 -4.85 -23.79
CA LEU A 172 -2.24 -6.31 -23.93
C LEU A 172 -3.67 -6.84 -23.89
N VAL A 173 -4.49 -6.33 -22.97
CA VAL A 173 -5.92 -6.68 -22.91
C VAL A 173 -6.59 -6.32 -24.23
N LEU A 174 -6.42 -5.11 -24.75
CA LEU A 174 -6.98 -4.69 -26.04
C LEU A 174 -6.49 -5.54 -27.22
N LEU A 175 -5.21 -5.91 -27.23
CA LEU A 175 -4.62 -6.76 -28.26
C LEU A 175 -5.24 -8.15 -28.26
N VAL A 176 -5.33 -8.79 -27.09
CA VAL A 176 -5.92 -10.13 -26.96
C VAL A 176 -7.41 -10.10 -27.32
N TRP A 177 -8.13 -9.04 -26.95
CA TRP A 177 -9.49 -8.81 -27.39
C TRP A 177 -9.62 -8.74 -28.91
N THR A 178 -8.77 -7.94 -29.54
CA THR A 178 -8.75 -7.77 -31.00
C THR A 178 -8.44 -9.10 -31.69
N ALA A 179 -7.47 -9.85 -31.16
CA ALA A 179 -7.11 -11.17 -31.67
C ALA A 179 -8.25 -12.19 -31.51
N ALA A 180 -8.98 -12.17 -30.38
CA ALA A 180 -10.11 -13.05 -30.15
C ALA A 180 -11.26 -12.78 -31.14
N PHE A 181 -11.62 -11.51 -31.34
CA PHE A 181 -12.61 -11.14 -32.36
C PHE A 181 -12.15 -11.51 -33.76
N TRP A 182 -10.89 -11.23 -34.09
CA TRP A 182 -10.32 -11.60 -35.39
C TRP A 182 -10.38 -13.11 -35.63
N LEU A 183 -10.05 -13.93 -34.63
CA LEU A 183 -10.12 -15.38 -34.71
C LEU A 183 -11.56 -15.86 -34.97
N VAL A 184 -12.52 -15.39 -34.18
CA VAL A 184 -13.94 -15.76 -34.33
C VAL A 184 -14.46 -15.41 -35.73
N LEU A 185 -14.09 -14.23 -36.25
CA LEU A 185 -14.55 -13.76 -37.56
C LEU A 185 -13.88 -14.51 -38.73
N ASN A 186 -12.62 -14.94 -38.58
CA ASN A 186 -11.86 -15.61 -39.65
C ASN A 186 -11.97 -17.13 -39.66
N LEU A 187 -12.63 -17.76 -38.66
CA LEU A 187 -12.84 -19.19 -38.68
C LEU A 187 -13.74 -19.61 -39.87
N PRO A 188 -13.24 -20.44 -40.81
CA PRO A 188 -13.96 -20.75 -42.05
C PRO A 188 -15.13 -21.73 -41.84
N MET A 189 -15.13 -22.49 -40.74
CA MET A 189 -16.16 -23.49 -40.45
C MET A 189 -17.39 -22.95 -39.71
N LEU A 190 -17.40 -21.65 -39.37
CA LEU A 190 -18.50 -21.03 -38.62
C LEU A 190 -19.40 -20.22 -39.56
N GLU A 191 -20.69 -20.52 -39.53
CA GLU A 191 -21.70 -19.71 -40.21
C GLU A 191 -21.85 -18.33 -39.53
N LEU A 192 -22.29 -17.34 -40.32
CA LEU A 192 -22.46 -15.95 -39.87
C LEU A 192 -23.32 -15.79 -38.59
N PRO A 193 -24.48 -16.48 -38.41
CA PRO A 193 -25.24 -16.38 -37.15
C PRO A 193 -24.44 -16.90 -35.94
N VAL A 194 -23.66 -17.97 -36.10
CA VAL A 194 -22.86 -18.52 -34.99
C VAL A 194 -21.73 -17.55 -34.61
N LYS A 195 -21.07 -16.93 -35.61
CA LYS A 195 -20.08 -15.87 -35.36
C LYS A 195 -20.68 -14.71 -34.58
N ALA A 196 -21.88 -14.26 -34.96
CA ALA A 196 -22.58 -13.17 -34.26
C ALA A 196 -22.87 -13.52 -32.80
N VAL A 197 -23.34 -14.75 -32.53
CA VAL A 197 -23.59 -15.24 -31.16
C VAL A 197 -22.29 -15.30 -30.35
N LEU A 198 -21.19 -15.78 -30.93
CA LEU A 198 -19.90 -15.84 -30.25
C LEU A 198 -19.36 -14.43 -29.94
N CYS A 199 -19.40 -13.51 -30.89
CA CYS A 199 -19.04 -12.11 -30.67
C CYS A 199 -19.92 -11.45 -29.60
N GLY A 200 -21.23 -11.70 -29.62
CA GLY A 200 -22.15 -11.24 -28.59
C GLY A 200 -21.84 -11.83 -27.21
N GLY A 201 -21.52 -13.12 -27.15
CA GLY A 201 -21.11 -13.79 -25.91
C GLY A 201 -19.82 -13.21 -25.32
N LEU A 202 -18.84 -12.90 -26.18
CA LEU A 202 -17.64 -12.19 -25.76
C LEU A 202 -17.99 -10.81 -25.18
N LEU A 203 -18.81 -10.00 -25.87
CA LEU A 203 -19.23 -8.68 -25.39
C LEU A 203 -20.00 -8.73 -24.06
N LEU A 204 -20.84 -9.74 -23.86
CA LEU A 204 -21.62 -9.91 -22.63
C LEU A 204 -20.77 -10.35 -21.43
N LYS A 205 -19.70 -11.12 -21.68
CA LYS A 205 -18.80 -11.60 -20.62
C LYS A 205 -17.35 -11.28 -20.92
N PRO A 206 -16.97 -10.00 -20.81
CA PRO A 206 -15.61 -9.60 -21.11
C PRO A 206 -14.56 -10.21 -20.16
N GLN A 207 -14.99 -10.58 -18.96
CA GLN A 207 -14.17 -11.20 -17.92
C GLN A 207 -13.51 -12.51 -18.34
N TRP A 208 -14.06 -13.22 -19.33
CA TRP A 208 -13.47 -14.49 -19.80
C TRP A 208 -12.13 -14.29 -20.49
N ILE A 209 -11.97 -13.20 -21.24
CA ILE A 209 -10.70 -12.85 -21.86
C ILE A 209 -9.84 -12.08 -20.87
N THR A 210 -10.38 -11.01 -20.28
CA THR A 210 -9.58 -10.11 -19.43
C THR A 210 -9.02 -10.82 -18.20
N GLY A 211 -9.80 -11.70 -17.56
CA GLY A 211 -9.37 -12.45 -16.39
C GLY A 211 -8.18 -13.37 -16.68
N GLY A 212 -8.15 -14.01 -17.85
CA GLY A 212 -7.01 -14.82 -18.29
C GLY A 212 -5.77 -13.98 -18.53
N VAL A 213 -5.90 -12.86 -19.25
CA VAL A 213 -4.79 -11.96 -19.57
C VAL A 213 -4.18 -11.34 -18.32
N ILE A 214 -5.00 -10.88 -17.38
CA ILE A 214 -4.54 -10.28 -16.13
C ILE A 214 -3.74 -11.29 -15.30
N LYS A 215 -4.25 -12.52 -15.16
CA LYS A 215 -3.54 -13.60 -14.43
C LYS A 215 -2.20 -13.94 -15.08
N PHE A 216 -2.19 -14.06 -16.41
CA PHE A 216 -0.96 -14.35 -17.15
C PHE A 216 0.06 -13.21 -17.03
N TYR A 217 -0.38 -11.96 -17.16
CA TYR A 217 0.46 -10.79 -16.98
C TYR A 217 1.04 -10.72 -15.56
N ALA A 218 0.22 -10.94 -14.53
CA ALA A 218 0.68 -10.95 -13.15
C ALA A 218 1.73 -12.06 -12.91
N MET A 219 1.50 -13.25 -13.44
CA MET A 219 2.46 -14.36 -13.37
C MET A 219 3.78 -13.99 -14.08
N PHE A 220 3.71 -13.46 -15.30
CA PHE A 220 4.88 -13.04 -16.05
C PHE A 220 5.65 -11.94 -15.35
N ARG A 221 4.96 -10.92 -14.83
CA ARG A 221 5.57 -9.83 -14.08
C ARG A 221 6.28 -10.33 -12.83
N ASN A 222 5.68 -11.24 -12.07
CA ASN A 222 6.33 -11.84 -10.90
C ASN A 222 7.62 -12.60 -11.27
N VAL A 223 7.64 -13.27 -12.43
CA VAL A 223 8.84 -13.95 -12.94
C VAL A 223 9.91 -12.93 -13.33
N VAL A 224 9.53 -11.85 -14.02
CA VAL A 224 10.45 -10.77 -14.41
C VAL A 224 11.02 -10.04 -13.19
N ASP A 225 10.17 -9.70 -12.21
CA ASP A 225 10.58 -9.00 -10.99
C ASP A 225 11.54 -9.87 -10.17
N ARG A 226 11.29 -11.18 -10.09
CA ARG A 226 12.21 -12.13 -9.47
C ARG A 226 13.55 -12.20 -10.21
N ALA A 227 13.53 -12.31 -11.54
CA ALA A 227 14.75 -12.35 -12.34
C ALA A 227 15.57 -11.05 -12.20
N ARG A 228 14.91 -9.89 -12.12
CA ARG A 228 15.57 -8.60 -11.84
C ARG A 228 16.24 -8.59 -10.47
N ALA A 229 15.52 -9.03 -9.43
CA ALA A 229 16.08 -9.10 -8.08
C ALA A 229 17.31 -10.02 -8.01
N GLU A 230 17.29 -11.17 -8.69
CA GLU A 230 18.43 -12.10 -8.75
C GLU A 230 19.64 -11.47 -9.48
N ILE A 231 19.41 -10.67 -10.53
CA ILE A 231 20.47 -9.95 -11.25
C ILE A 231 21.09 -8.84 -10.37
N GLU A 232 20.27 -8.12 -9.62
CA GLU A 232 20.74 -7.04 -8.73
C GLU A 232 21.64 -7.58 -7.62
N VAL A 233 21.23 -8.67 -6.95
CA VAL A 233 22.04 -9.35 -5.93
C VAL A 233 23.37 -9.88 -6.51
N ALA A 234 23.34 -10.48 -7.70
CA ALA A 234 24.55 -10.95 -8.37
C ALA A 234 25.50 -9.81 -8.79
N GLY A 235 24.96 -8.62 -9.05
CA GLY A 235 25.72 -7.41 -9.37
C GLY A 235 26.48 -6.87 -8.16
N GLU A 236 25.83 -6.80 -7.00
CA GLU A 236 26.43 -6.31 -5.75
C GLU A 236 27.61 -7.20 -5.29
N GLU A 237 27.49 -8.52 -5.40
CA GLU A 237 28.58 -9.45 -5.05
C GLU A 237 29.84 -9.26 -5.92
N ARG A 238 29.66 -8.89 -7.19
CA ARG A 238 30.79 -8.62 -8.10
C ARG A 238 31.41 -7.25 -7.85
N GLY A 239 30.59 -6.23 -7.53
CA GLY A 239 31.08 -4.89 -7.20
C GLY A 239 31.87 -4.84 -5.89
N GLY A 240 31.41 -5.56 -4.85
CA GLY A 240 32.06 -5.58 -3.54
C GLY A 240 33.47 -6.21 -3.52
N ARG A 241 33.75 -7.17 -4.41
CA ARG A 241 35.10 -7.78 -4.52
C ARG A 241 36.14 -6.90 -5.19
N GLY A 242 35.73 -5.90 -5.98
CA GLY A 242 36.65 -4.99 -6.67
C GLY A 242 37.14 -3.82 -5.83
N ALA A 243 36.45 -3.48 -4.74
CA ALA A 243 36.80 -2.32 -3.90
C ALA A 243 37.73 -2.67 -2.72
N ALA A 244 38.03 -3.96 -2.51
CA ALA A 244 38.88 -4.46 -1.42
C ALA A 244 40.29 -4.88 -1.89
N ALA A 245 40.65 -4.58 -3.14
CA ALA A 245 41.96 -4.82 -3.74
C ALA A 245 42.55 -3.49 -4.22
#